data_AF-A0A9D6M5X4-F1
#
_entry.id   AF-A0A9D6M5X4-F1
#
_cell.length_a   1.000
_cell.length_b   1.000
_cell.length_c   1.000
_cell.angle_alpha   90.00
_cell.angle_beta   90.00
_cell.angle_gamma   90.00
#
_symmetry.space_group_name_H-M   'P 1'
#
loop_
_entity.id
_entity.type
_entity.pdbx_description
1 polymer ?
#
loop_
_entity_poly.entity_id
_entity_poly.type
_entity_poly.pdbx_seq_one_letter_code
_entity_poly.pdbx_strand_id
1 'polypeptide(L)'
;QENQQLKGKGVWKDGVWRVIMKRPLTTEDKNDVQFEKGKFIPFALNVWDGSNGEHNLLMSLSTWNYVILEAPVPMMVYLYTLFGIVGIGGIEWWLVKKNGRRK
;
A
#
# COMPACT_ATOMS: atom_id res chain seq x y z
N GLN A 1 1.15 18.98 -21.79
CA GLN A 1 0.15 18.11 -21.13
C GLN A 1 -0.49 17.21 -22.18
N GLU A 2 0.33 16.40 -22.87
CA GLU A 2 -0.15 15.59 -24.01
C GLU A 2 -0.41 14.12 -23.64
N ASN A 3 -0.04 13.69 -22.42
CA ASN A 3 -0.18 12.30 -21.98
C ASN A 3 -0.82 12.13 -20.60
N GLN A 4 -1.83 12.94 -20.26
CA GLN A 4 -2.54 12.78 -18.99
C GLN A 4 -3.49 11.58 -19.03
N GLN A 5 -3.15 10.53 -18.28
CA GLN A 5 -3.90 9.27 -18.24
C GLN A 5 -4.89 9.16 -17.06
N LEU A 6 -5.03 10.23 -16.26
CA LEU A 6 -5.94 10.28 -15.11
C LEU A 6 -7.36 10.63 -15.56
N LYS A 7 -8.31 9.77 -15.20
CA LYS A 7 -9.76 9.99 -15.37
C LYS A 7 -10.38 10.29 -14.01
N GLY A 8 -11.11 11.38 -13.91
CA GLY A 8 -11.80 11.80 -12.69
C GLY A 8 -13.32 11.79 -12.85
N LYS A 9 -14.05 11.49 -11.77
CA LYS A 9 -15.49 11.74 -11.65
C LYS A 9 -15.79 12.32 -10.27
N GLY A 10 -16.52 13.42 -10.24
CA GLY A 10 -17.01 14.07 -9.01
C GLY A 10 -18.54 14.07 -8.97
N VAL A 11 -19.12 13.87 -7.78
CA VAL A 11 -20.55 14.05 -7.53
C VAL A 11 -20.72 14.87 -6.26
N TRP A 12 -21.48 15.95 -6.36
CA TRP A 12 -21.94 16.73 -5.20
C TRP A 12 -23.30 16.21 -4.75
N LYS A 13 -23.44 15.90 -3.47
CA LYS A 13 -24.73 15.52 -2.86
C LYS A 13 -24.71 15.85 -1.37
N ASP A 14 -25.79 16.44 -0.87
CA ASP A 14 -26.01 16.72 0.56
C ASP A 14 -24.84 17.44 1.26
N GLY A 15 -24.28 18.47 0.60
CA GLY A 15 -23.17 19.25 1.17
C GLY A 15 -21.79 18.58 1.05
N VAL A 16 -21.65 17.46 0.33
CA VAL A 16 -20.40 16.71 0.26
C VAL A 16 -20.00 16.38 -1.19
N TRP A 17 -18.74 16.63 -1.52
CA TRP A 17 -18.11 16.16 -2.75
C TRP A 17 -17.62 14.72 -2.58
N ARG A 18 -17.98 13.86 -3.53
CA ARG A 18 -17.39 12.53 -3.70
C ARG A 18 -16.64 12.47 -5.01
N VAL A 19 -15.33 12.28 -4.94
CA VAL A 19 -14.44 12.28 -6.10
C VAL A 19 -13.74 10.93 -6.23
N ILE A 20 -13.75 10.38 -7.43
CA ILE A 20 -12.98 9.19 -7.81
C ILE A 20 -11.98 9.60 -8.87
N MET A 21 -10.71 9.28 -8.65
CA MET A 21 -9.64 9.42 -9.63
C MET A 21 -9.11 8.03 -9.99
N LYS A 22 -8.99 7.75 -11.29
CA LYS A 22 -8.51 6.48 -11.83
C LYS A 22 -7.40 6.74 -12.82
N ARG A 23 -6.28 6.05 -12.66
CA ARG A 23 -5.17 6.01 -13.62
C ARG A 23 -4.53 4.62 -13.62
N PRO A 24 -3.77 4.24 -14.67
CA PRO A 24 -2.90 3.07 -14.63
C PRO A 24 -1.88 3.17 -13.48
N LEU A 25 -1.47 2.02 -12.93
CA LEU A 25 -0.43 1.97 -11.90
C LEU A 25 0.95 2.35 -12.45
N THR A 26 1.20 1.96 -13.71
CA THR A 26 2.41 2.28 -14.46
C THR A 26 2.03 3.12 -15.67
N THR A 27 2.75 4.20 -15.88
CA THR A 27 2.55 5.11 -17.01
C THR A 27 3.84 5.24 -17.82
N GLU A 28 3.72 5.73 -19.07
CA GLU A 28 4.87 5.86 -19.98
C GLU A 28 5.70 7.12 -19.72
N ASP A 29 5.12 8.11 -19.03
CA ASP A 29 5.82 9.35 -18.67
C ASP A 29 6.77 9.10 -17.50
N LYS A 30 8.05 9.42 -17.70
CA LYS A 30 9.09 9.27 -16.66
C LYS A 30 8.92 10.26 -15.51
N ASN A 31 8.17 11.35 -15.70
CA ASN A 31 7.92 12.35 -14.67
C ASN A 31 6.71 11.99 -13.79
N ASP A 32 5.93 10.99 -14.19
CA ASP A 32 4.79 10.51 -13.43
C ASP A 32 5.26 9.64 -12.25
N VAL A 33 4.58 9.79 -11.12
CA VAL A 33 4.72 8.85 -9.99
C VAL A 33 4.23 7.47 -10.41
N GLN A 34 5.05 6.45 -10.21
CA GLN A 34 4.73 5.04 -10.48
C GLN A 34 4.20 4.36 -9.22
N PHE A 35 3.07 3.66 -9.35
CA PHE A 35 2.39 3.02 -8.23
C PHE A 35 2.78 1.54 -8.16
N GLU A 36 3.89 1.25 -7.51
CA GLU A 36 4.40 -0.11 -7.36
C GLU A 36 3.91 -0.78 -6.07
N LYS A 37 3.61 -2.08 -6.15
CA LYS A 37 3.23 -2.88 -4.97
C LYS A 37 4.39 -2.99 -3.99
N GLY A 38 4.09 -2.91 -2.70
CA GLY A 38 5.04 -3.00 -1.61
C GLY A 38 5.87 -1.72 -1.38
N LYS A 39 5.66 -0.66 -2.17
CA LYS A 39 6.32 0.63 -1.96
C LYS A 39 5.42 1.61 -1.21
N PHE A 40 6.02 2.41 -0.34
CA PHE A 40 5.37 3.53 0.32
C PHE A 40 5.40 4.74 -0.62
N ILE A 41 4.22 5.18 -1.05
CA ILE A 41 4.06 6.27 -2.00
C ILE A 41 3.55 7.50 -1.23
N PRO A 42 4.32 8.60 -1.16
CA PRO A 42 3.88 9.80 -0.47
C PRO A 42 2.69 10.44 -1.22
N PHE A 43 1.69 10.87 -0.46
CA PHE A 43 0.43 11.39 -0.97
C PHE A 43 -0.09 12.53 -0.09
N ALA A 44 -0.56 13.59 -0.72
CA ALA A 44 -1.23 14.72 -0.10
C ALA A 44 -2.32 15.25 -1.03
N LEU A 45 -3.27 15.97 -0.46
CA LEU A 45 -4.42 16.55 -1.15
C LEU A 45 -4.50 18.06 -0.91
N ASN A 46 -4.82 18.77 -1.98
CA ASN A 46 -5.12 20.19 -1.97
C ASN A 46 -6.56 20.36 -2.44
N VAL A 47 -7.35 21.13 -1.69
CA VAL A 47 -8.79 21.33 -1.97
C VAL A 47 -9.09 22.82 -1.95
N TRP A 48 -9.83 23.27 -2.96
CA TRP A 48 -10.29 24.64 -3.09
C TRP A 48 -11.81 24.68 -2.94
N ASP A 49 -12.29 25.45 -1.96
CA ASP A 49 -13.69 25.85 -1.86
C ASP A 49 -13.94 27.19 -2.56
N GLY A 50 -14.41 27.12 -3.81
CA GLY A 50 -14.73 28.32 -4.59
C GLY A 50 -15.85 29.17 -3.98
N SER A 51 -16.75 28.60 -3.17
CA SER A 51 -17.79 29.38 -2.48
C SER A 51 -17.22 30.23 -1.33
N ASN A 52 -16.11 29.78 -0.75
CA ASN A 52 -15.31 30.50 0.23
C ASN A 52 -14.26 31.43 -0.42
N GLY A 53 -14.29 31.60 -1.75
CA GLY A 53 -13.34 32.42 -2.49
C GLY A 53 -11.92 31.86 -2.54
N GLU A 54 -11.72 30.58 -2.24
CA GLU A 54 -10.42 29.93 -2.34
C GLU A 54 -9.95 29.83 -3.80
N HIS A 55 -8.71 30.24 -4.07
CA HIS A 55 -8.10 30.26 -5.39
C HIS A 55 -6.57 30.31 -5.28
N ASN A 56 -5.85 29.88 -6.32
CA ASN A 56 -4.39 29.87 -6.35
C ASN A 56 -3.80 29.14 -5.13
N LEU A 57 -3.04 29.84 -4.28
CA LEU A 57 -2.42 29.31 -3.06
C LEU A 57 -3.33 29.36 -1.83
N LEU A 58 -4.48 30.05 -1.92
CA LEU A 58 -5.50 30.06 -0.88
C LEU A 58 -6.35 28.79 -1.04
N MET A 59 -6.05 27.78 -0.22
CA MET A 59 -6.65 26.46 -0.29
C MET A 59 -6.52 25.74 1.06
N SER A 60 -7.28 24.66 1.23
CA SER A 60 -7.06 23.69 2.30
C SER A 60 -6.05 22.61 1.86
N LEU A 61 -5.10 22.27 2.73
CA LEU A 61 -4.04 21.29 2.48
C LEU A 61 -4.12 20.14 3.51
N SER A 62 -3.98 18.90 3.05
CA SER A 62 -3.80 17.76 3.94
C SER A 62 -2.35 17.64 4.42
N THR A 63 -2.12 16.92 5.52
CA THR A 63 -0.78 16.42 5.83
C THR A 63 -0.30 15.41 4.78
N TRP A 64 1.01 15.19 4.71
CA TRP A 64 1.59 14.10 3.94
C TRP A 64 1.28 12.76 4.61
N ASN A 65 0.77 11.84 3.81
CA ASN A 65 0.53 10.45 4.20
C ASN A 65 1.25 9.52 3.23
N TYR A 66 1.34 8.24 3.60
CA TYR A 66 1.81 7.21 2.68
C TYR A 66 0.66 6.31 2.27
N VAL A 67 0.57 6.02 0.98
CA VAL A 67 -0.28 4.98 0.43
C VAL A 67 0.60 3.79 0.07
N ILE A 68 0.16 2.58 0.42
CA ILE A 68 0.83 1.34 0.05
C ILE A 68 -0.14 0.45 -0.72
N LEU A 69 0.34 -0.11 -1.81
CA LEU A 69 -0.35 -1.19 -2.51
C LEU A 69 0.20 -2.51 -1.98
N GLU A 70 -0.67 -3.38 -1.50
CA GLU A 70 -0.25 -4.65 -0.92
C GLU A 70 0.53 -5.49 -1.96
N ALA A 71 1.71 -5.95 -1.54
CA ALA A 71 2.51 -6.89 -2.30
C ALA A 71 2.20 -8.33 -1.87
N PRO A 72 2.22 -9.29 -2.80
CA PRO A 72 2.09 -10.69 -2.44
C PRO A 72 3.26 -11.12 -1.54
N VAL A 73 2.97 -11.94 -0.53
CA VAL A 73 3.99 -12.49 0.35
C VAL A 73 4.88 -13.45 -0.44
N PRO A 74 6.21 -13.28 -0.44
CA PRO A 74 7.12 -14.16 -1.18
C PRO A 74 7.04 -15.62 -0.70
N MET A 75 7.16 -16.58 -1.62
CA MET A 75 7.10 -18.02 -1.32
C MET A 75 8.12 -18.47 -0.25
N MET A 76 9.30 -17.83 -0.21
CA MET A 76 10.33 -18.11 0.78
C MET A 76 9.85 -17.97 2.22
N VAL A 77 8.93 -17.04 2.51
CA VAL A 77 8.36 -16.87 3.86
C VAL A 77 7.68 -18.15 4.31
N TYR A 78 6.85 -18.76 3.44
CA TYR A 78 6.18 -20.02 3.74
C TYR A 78 7.17 -21.17 3.93
N LEU A 79 8.23 -21.22 3.13
CA LEU A 79 9.28 -22.23 3.28
C LEU A 79 9.99 -22.10 4.63
N TYR A 80 10.36 -20.88 5.04
CA TYR A 80 10.97 -20.65 6.35
C TYR A 80 10.03 -21.02 7.50
N THR A 81 8.74 -20.71 7.41
CA THR A 81 7.75 -21.14 8.41
C THR A 81 7.67 -22.67 8.48
N LEU A 82 7.64 -23.36 7.33
CA LEU A 82 7.62 -24.82 7.29
C LEU A 82 8.89 -25.43 7.90
N PHE A 83 10.07 -24.95 7.50
CA PHE A 83 11.35 -25.41 8.04
C PHE A 83 11.46 -25.13 9.55
N GLY A 84 10.93 -24.00 10.02
CA GLY A 84 10.85 -23.67 11.44
C GLY A 84 10.03 -24.68 12.22
N ILE A 85 8.82 -25.01 11.73
CA ILE A 85 7.93 -26.00 12.36
C ILE A 85 8.59 -27.40 12.39
N VAL A 86 9.15 -27.83 11.26
CA VAL A 86 9.83 -29.14 11.15
C VAL A 86 11.07 -29.19 12.06
N GLY A 87 11.84 -28.10 12.13
CA GLY A 87 13.01 -28.01 12.99
C GLY A 87 12.66 -28.13 14.48
N ILE A 88 11.64 -27.39 14.93
CA ILE A 88 11.15 -27.48 16.32
C ILE A 88 10.68 -28.90 16.64
N GLY A 89 9.83 -29.48 15.79
CA GLY A 89 9.34 -30.85 15.99
C GLY A 89 10.46 -31.89 15.99
N GLY A 90 11.48 -31.70 15.15
CA GLY A 90 12.67 -32.57 15.11
C GLY A 90 13.50 -32.51 16.40
N ILE A 91 13.66 -31.31 16.97
CA ILE A 91 14.37 -31.11 18.26
C ILE A 91 13.60 -31.78 19.39
N GLU A 92 12.28 -31.56 19.48
CA GLU A 92 11.44 -32.18 20.51
C GLU A 92 11.52 -33.71 20.43
N TRP A 93 11.39 -34.28 19.23
CA TRP A 93 11.52 -35.72 19.01
C TRP A 93 12.90 -36.25 19.42
N TRP A 94 13.97 -35.52 19.09
CA TRP A 94 15.34 -35.90 19.47
C TRP A 94 15.54 -35.89 21.00
N LEU A 95 15.02 -34.88 21.70
CA LEU A 95 15.09 -34.79 23.16
C LEU A 95 14.36 -35.95 23.84
N VAL A 96 13.16 -36.29 23.38
CA VAL A 96 12.39 -37.44 23.90
C VAL A 96 13.17 -38.74 23.70
N LYS A 97 13.72 -38.96 22.50
CA LYS A 97 14.49 -40.17 22.18
C LYS A 97 15.77 -40.27 23.01
N LYS A 98 16.46 -39.15 23.24
CA LYS A 98 17.68 -39.09 24.05
C LYS A 98 17.40 -39.43 25.53
N ASN A 99 16.31 -38.92 26.10
CA ASN A 99 15.94 -39.18 27.48
C ASN A 99 15.38 -40.59 27.69
N GLY A 100 14.65 -41.14 26.71
CA GLY A 100 14.15 -42.52 26.76
C GLY A 100 15.25 -43.58 26.68
N ARG A 101 16.38 -43.31 26.02
CA ARG A 101 17.55 -44.23 25.93
C ARG A 101 18.44 -44.24 27.18
N ARG A 102 18.16 -43.39 28.17
CA ARG A 102 18.94 -43.28 29.42
C ARG A 102 18.29 -44.01 30.61
N LYS A 103 17.13 -44.63 30.43
CA LYS A 103 16.56 -45.63 31.36
C LYS A 103 16.86 -47.03 30.85
#